data_AF-A0A1L9QQZ4-F1
#
_entry.id   AF-A0A1L9QQZ4-F1
#
_cell.length_a   1.000
_cell.length_b   1.000
_cell.length_c   1.000
_cell.angle_alpha   90.00
_cell.angle_beta   90.00
_cell.angle_gamma   90.00
#
_symmetry.space_group_name_H-M   'P 1'
#
loop_
_entity.id
_entity.type
_entity.pdbx_description
1 polymer ?
#
loop_
_entity_poly.entity_id
_entity_poly.type
_entity_poly.pdbx_seq_one_letter_code
_entity_poly.pdbx_strand_id
1 'polypeptide(L)'
;MVTLHPIYRTAKPISQNIVATDEYQNIIANSQIPEVAASFLALSYQKEIQGLFSETSWQAIHAAWIYDDKKNLDAAISCRKKAILLINQANLHSQQIAGEIGASEAITIDLMRRSGQFKQALELIKKTK
;
A
#
# COMPACT_ATOMS: atom_id res chain seq x y z
N MET A 1 -24.99 -15.18 -34.39
CA MET A 1 -25.60 -14.76 -33.12
C MET A 1 -24.64 -15.19 -32.01
N VAL A 2 -23.72 -14.32 -31.61
CA VAL A 2 -22.68 -14.63 -30.61
C VAL A 2 -23.09 -13.96 -29.31
N THR A 3 -23.34 -14.76 -28.28
CA THR A 3 -23.72 -14.31 -26.95
C THR A 3 -22.47 -13.77 -26.24
N LEU A 4 -22.43 -12.46 -26.01
CA LEU A 4 -21.44 -11.80 -25.16
C LEU A 4 -21.69 -12.19 -23.70
N HIS A 5 -20.68 -12.78 -23.05
CA HIS A 5 -20.69 -13.09 -21.62
C HIS A 5 -20.76 -11.80 -20.77
N PRO A 6 -21.64 -11.73 -19.76
CA PRO A 6 -21.82 -10.52 -18.96
C PRO A 6 -20.84 -10.51 -17.78
N ILE A 7 -19.60 -10.10 -18.00
CA ILE A 7 -18.63 -9.85 -16.91
C ILE A 7 -18.19 -8.38 -16.78
N TYR A 8 -18.72 -7.48 -17.62
CA TYR A 8 -18.32 -6.06 -17.63
C TYR A 8 -19.43 -5.08 -17.24
N ARG A 9 -20.36 -5.44 -16.33
CA ARG A 9 -21.49 -4.53 -15.98
C ARG A 9 -21.75 -4.27 -14.49
N THR A 10 -20.81 -4.50 -13.58
CA THR A 10 -21.04 -4.20 -12.13
C THR A 10 -19.90 -3.54 -11.37
N ALA A 11 -18.78 -3.16 -11.98
CA ALA A 11 -17.65 -2.56 -11.26
C ALA A 11 -17.74 -1.03 -11.02
N LYS A 12 -18.88 -0.39 -11.32
CA LYS A 12 -19.04 1.08 -11.31
C LYS A 12 -19.88 1.75 -10.18
N PRO A 13 -20.15 1.19 -8.97
CA PRO A 13 -20.73 2.01 -7.89
C PRO A 13 -19.79 2.42 -6.75
N ILE A 14 -18.63 1.78 -6.56
CA ILE A 14 -17.80 1.99 -5.35
C ILE A 14 -16.76 3.12 -5.56
N SER A 15 -16.11 3.19 -6.71
CA SER A 15 -14.99 4.13 -6.93
C SER A 15 -15.41 5.60 -7.00
N GLN A 16 -16.58 5.92 -7.55
CA GLN A 16 -17.07 7.30 -7.65
C GLN A 16 -17.40 7.90 -6.27
N ASN A 17 -17.77 7.06 -5.29
CA ASN A 17 -18.07 7.53 -3.94
C ASN A 17 -16.79 7.78 -3.13
N ILE A 18 -15.78 6.93 -3.29
CA ILE A 18 -14.52 7.04 -2.54
C ILE A 18 -13.77 8.34 -2.88
N VAL A 19 -13.69 8.71 -4.16
CA VAL A 19 -12.97 9.93 -4.56
C VAL A 19 -13.61 11.21 -4.01
N ALA A 20 -14.91 11.16 -3.67
CA ALA A 20 -15.63 12.30 -3.10
C ALA A 20 -15.48 12.39 -1.56
N THR A 21 -14.87 11.39 -0.91
CA THR A 21 -14.66 11.42 0.55
C THR A 21 -13.67 12.48 0.97
N ASP A 22 -13.86 13.01 2.18
CA ASP A 22 -12.98 14.00 2.77
C ASP A 22 -11.56 13.44 2.91
N GLU A 23 -11.39 12.16 3.29
CA GLU A 23 -10.06 11.54 3.38
C GLU A 23 -9.33 11.50 2.05
N TYR A 24 -10.01 11.13 0.95
CA TYR A 24 -9.39 11.11 -0.37
C TYR A 24 -9.00 12.52 -0.81
N GLN A 25 -9.91 13.49 -0.65
CA GLN A 25 -9.67 14.88 -1.02
C GLN A 25 -8.56 15.52 -0.17
N ASN A 26 -8.52 15.23 1.12
CA ASN A 26 -7.46 15.69 2.03
C ASN A 26 -6.08 15.14 1.65
N ILE A 27 -5.98 13.97 0.99
CA ILE A 27 -4.71 13.46 0.49
C ILE A 27 -4.30 14.20 -0.80
N ILE A 28 -5.20 14.26 -1.79
CA ILE A 28 -4.89 14.83 -3.13
C ILE A 28 -4.70 16.35 -3.09
N ALA A 29 -5.44 17.07 -2.26
CA ALA A 29 -5.37 18.53 -2.17
C ALA A 29 -4.25 19.04 -1.24
N ASN A 30 -3.55 18.15 -0.53
CA ASN A 30 -2.54 18.56 0.43
C ASN A 30 -1.21 18.94 -0.26
N SER A 31 -0.96 20.24 -0.35
CA SER A 31 0.25 20.81 -0.95
C SER A 31 1.56 20.49 -0.22
N GLN A 32 1.50 19.95 1.00
CA GLN A 32 2.69 19.46 1.72
C GLN A 32 3.12 18.05 1.28
N ILE A 33 2.26 17.36 0.53
CA ILE A 33 2.54 16.03 -0.03
C ILE A 33 2.99 16.22 -1.49
N PRO A 34 4.12 15.65 -1.93
CA PRO A 34 4.47 15.62 -3.34
C PRO A 34 3.34 15.00 -4.17
N GLU A 35 2.94 15.63 -5.27
CA GLU A 35 1.78 15.22 -6.09
C GLU A 35 1.77 13.73 -6.45
N VAL A 36 2.93 13.19 -6.84
CA VAL A 36 3.08 11.76 -7.16
C VAL A 36 2.89 10.87 -5.93
N ALA A 37 3.40 11.29 -4.76
CA ALA A 37 3.16 10.58 -3.50
C ALA A 37 1.69 10.65 -3.09
N ALA A 38 1.04 11.81 -3.26
CA ALA A 38 -0.39 11.99 -2.99
C ALA A 38 -1.23 11.03 -3.84
N SER A 39 -0.90 10.89 -5.13
CA SER A 39 -1.57 9.95 -6.03
C SER A 39 -1.49 8.50 -5.55
N PHE A 40 -0.31 8.07 -5.09
CA PHE A 40 -0.14 6.73 -4.51
C PHE A 40 -0.89 6.58 -3.18
N LEU A 41 -0.84 7.57 -2.29
CA LEU A 41 -1.54 7.51 -1.00
C LEU A 41 -3.07 7.51 -1.15
N ALA A 42 -3.60 8.25 -2.13
CA ALA A 42 -5.02 8.27 -2.43
C ALA A 42 -5.48 6.94 -3.03
N LEU A 43 -4.67 6.35 -3.92
CA LEU A 43 -4.93 5.02 -4.46
C LEU A 43 -4.82 3.92 -3.38
N SER A 44 -3.88 4.06 -2.44
CA SER A 44 -3.79 3.23 -1.24
C SER A 44 -5.10 3.27 -0.46
N TYR A 45 -5.59 4.46 -0.10
CA TYR A 45 -6.87 4.62 0.61
C TYR A 45 -8.05 3.95 -0.11
N GLN A 46 -8.16 4.15 -1.44
CA GLN A 46 -9.23 3.53 -2.23
C GLN A 46 -9.16 2.00 -2.19
N LYS A 47 -7.98 1.43 -2.38
CA LYS A 47 -7.77 -0.02 -2.37
C LYS A 47 -7.97 -0.64 -0.99
N GLU A 48 -7.62 0.11 0.07
CA GLU A 48 -7.85 -0.27 1.46
C GLU A 48 -9.35 -0.47 1.75
N ILE A 49 -10.20 0.47 1.31
CA ILE A 49 -11.67 0.34 1.44
C ILE A 49 -12.20 -0.86 0.67
N GLN A 50 -11.58 -1.20 -0.45
CA GLN A 50 -11.94 -2.36 -1.27
C GLN A 50 -11.39 -3.68 -0.72
N GLY A 51 -10.66 -3.66 0.39
CA GLY A 51 -10.02 -4.83 0.99
C GLY A 51 -8.86 -5.37 0.16
N LEU A 52 -8.30 -4.60 -0.78
CA LEU A 52 -7.19 -5.01 -1.66
C LEU A 52 -5.83 -4.72 -1.00
N PHE A 53 -5.62 -5.23 0.21
CA PHE A 53 -4.48 -4.90 1.07
C PHE A 53 -3.11 -5.16 0.45
N SER A 54 -2.97 -6.19 -0.38
CA SER A 54 -1.70 -6.43 -1.09
C SER A 54 -1.34 -5.26 -2.01
N GLU A 55 -2.28 -4.84 -2.86
CA GLU A 55 -2.07 -3.71 -3.75
C GLU A 55 -1.95 -2.39 -2.99
N THR A 56 -2.69 -2.24 -1.89
CA THR A 56 -2.60 -1.09 -0.98
C THR A 56 -1.20 -0.94 -0.39
N SER A 57 -0.56 -2.05 -0.01
CA SER A 57 0.80 -2.05 0.54
C SER A 57 1.83 -1.51 -0.46
N TRP A 58 1.75 -1.92 -1.72
CA TRP A 58 2.62 -1.42 -2.79
C TRP A 58 2.46 0.08 -3.03
N GLN A 59 1.24 0.61 -2.94
CA GLN A 59 1.04 2.05 -3.07
C GLN A 59 1.74 2.82 -1.93
N ALA A 60 1.70 2.32 -0.70
CA ALA A 60 2.43 2.92 0.41
C ALA A 60 3.96 2.81 0.23
N ILE A 61 4.46 1.71 -0.35
CA ILE A 61 5.88 1.54 -0.70
C ILE A 61 6.30 2.56 -1.76
N HIS A 62 5.53 2.71 -2.83
CA HIS A 62 5.82 3.69 -3.89
C HIS A 62 5.82 5.12 -3.36
N ALA A 63 4.85 5.49 -2.51
CA ALA A 63 4.86 6.79 -1.84
C ALA A 63 6.14 7.01 -1.01
N ALA A 64 6.63 5.97 -0.32
CA ALA A 64 7.90 6.06 0.41
C ALA A 64 9.09 6.33 -0.51
N TRP A 65 9.13 5.73 -1.70
CA TRP A 65 10.18 5.99 -2.70
C TRP A 65 10.15 7.41 -3.23
N ILE A 66 8.96 7.99 -3.47
CA ILE A 66 8.85 9.40 -3.85
C ILE A 66 9.40 10.31 -2.73
N TYR A 67 9.13 9.99 -1.46
CA TYR A 67 9.69 10.75 -0.35
C TYR A 67 11.19 10.58 -0.18
N ASP A 68 11.75 9.40 -0.51
CA ASP A 68 13.20 9.19 -0.58
C ASP A 68 13.85 10.11 -1.63
N ASP A 69 13.27 10.18 -2.82
CA ASP A 69 13.76 11.06 -3.91
C ASP A 69 13.71 12.53 -3.51
N LYS A 70 12.70 12.92 -2.71
CA LYS A 70 12.56 14.27 -2.15
C LYS A 70 13.38 14.51 -0.88
N LYS A 71 14.14 13.51 -0.41
CA LYS A 71 14.95 13.55 0.83
C LYS A 71 14.13 13.87 2.08
N ASN A 72 12.84 13.56 2.09
CA ASN A 72 11.97 13.72 3.26
C ASN A 72 11.89 12.38 4.00
N LEU A 73 12.86 12.15 4.88
CA LEU A 73 13.02 10.86 5.57
C LEU A 73 11.86 10.53 6.51
N ASP A 74 11.30 11.52 7.21
CA ASP A 74 10.22 11.30 8.17
C ASP A 74 8.93 10.83 7.47
N ALA A 75 8.60 11.45 6.32
CA ALA A 75 7.48 11.02 5.51
C ALA A 75 7.71 9.65 4.88
N ALA A 76 8.93 9.36 4.40
CA ALA A 76 9.28 8.04 3.87
C ALA A 76 9.15 6.95 4.95
N ILE A 77 9.62 7.20 6.18
CA ILE A 77 9.47 6.29 7.33
C ILE A 77 7.98 6.06 7.65
N SER A 78 7.18 7.13 7.60
CA SER A 78 5.74 7.04 7.86
C SER A 78 5.03 6.17 6.82
N CYS A 79 5.36 6.33 5.53
CA CYS A 79 4.86 5.49 4.45
C CYS A 79 5.28 4.02 4.61
N ARG A 80 6.54 3.75 4.98
CA ARG A 80 7.01 2.36 5.23
C ARG A 80 6.29 1.70 6.40
N LYS A 81 6.07 2.44 7.50
CA LYS A 81 5.28 1.95 8.64
C LYS A 81 3.85 1.62 8.22
N LYS A 82 3.21 2.48 7.42
CA LYS A 82 1.90 2.20 6.81
C LYS A 82 1.95 0.93 5.95
N ALA A 83 2.96 0.79 5.09
CA ALA A 83 3.12 -0.42 4.27
C ALA A 83 3.22 -1.69 5.13
N ILE A 84 4.01 -1.70 6.20
CA ILE A 84 4.13 -2.85 7.11
C ILE A 84 2.77 -3.21 7.73
N LEU A 85 1.98 -2.23 8.16
CA LEU A 85 0.63 -2.46 8.68
C LEU A 85 -0.28 -3.11 7.62
N LEU A 86 -0.21 -2.63 6.39
CA LEU A 86 -1.00 -3.15 5.28
C LEU A 86 -0.57 -4.56 4.85
N ILE A 87 0.72 -4.87 4.91
CA ILE A 87 1.23 -6.22 4.67
C ILE A 87 0.67 -7.19 5.73
N ASN A 88 0.62 -6.77 6.99
CA ASN A 88 -0.02 -7.58 8.03
C ASN A 88 -1.51 -7.82 7.75
N GLN A 89 -2.24 -6.81 7.28
CA GLN A 89 -3.64 -6.97 6.85
C GLN A 89 -3.75 -7.91 5.64
N ALA A 90 -2.88 -7.78 4.64
CA ALA A 90 -2.84 -8.66 3.48
C ALA A 90 -2.66 -10.12 3.92
N ASN A 91 -1.73 -10.39 4.84
CA ASN A 91 -1.51 -11.73 5.40
C ASN A 91 -2.75 -12.28 6.12
N LEU A 92 -3.45 -11.46 6.94
CA LEU A 92 -4.70 -11.86 7.60
C LEU A 92 -5.81 -12.21 6.60
N HIS A 93 -5.78 -11.60 5.42
CA HIS A 93 -6.74 -11.82 4.33
C HIS A 93 -6.23 -12.78 3.24
N SER A 94 -5.16 -13.54 3.50
CA SER A 94 -4.56 -14.49 2.54
C SER A 94 -4.17 -13.85 1.20
N GLN A 95 -3.80 -12.56 1.21
CA GLN A 95 -3.29 -11.83 0.06
C GLN A 95 -1.76 -11.75 0.14
N GLN A 96 -1.09 -12.19 -0.91
CA GLN A 96 0.36 -12.10 -1.02
C GLN A 96 0.77 -10.80 -1.71
N ILE A 97 1.87 -10.19 -1.26
CA ILE A 97 2.43 -8.99 -1.89
C ILE A 97 3.46 -9.31 -2.97
N ALA A 98 3.98 -10.53 -2.96
CA ALA A 98 4.92 -11.06 -3.94
C ALA A 98 4.65 -12.56 -4.14
N GLY A 99 4.93 -13.07 -5.34
CA GLY A 99 4.63 -14.46 -5.71
C GLY A 99 5.73 -15.45 -5.35
N GLU A 100 6.97 -14.97 -5.17
CA GLU A 100 8.11 -15.79 -4.83
C GLU A 100 8.14 -16.13 -3.34
N ILE A 101 8.53 -17.37 -3.03
CA ILE A 101 8.70 -17.83 -1.65
C ILE A 101 9.73 -16.94 -0.95
N GLY A 102 9.36 -16.40 0.23
CA GLY A 102 10.23 -15.55 1.04
C GLY A 102 10.31 -14.08 0.59
N ALA A 103 9.75 -13.72 -0.57
CA ALA A 103 9.85 -12.34 -1.08
C ALA A 103 9.05 -11.35 -0.23
N SER A 104 7.87 -11.75 0.24
CA SER A 104 7.03 -10.91 1.11
C SER A 104 7.75 -10.60 2.43
N GLU A 105 8.43 -11.59 3.01
CA GLU A 105 9.23 -11.46 4.22
C GLU A 105 10.45 -10.57 3.98
N ALA A 106 11.18 -10.79 2.88
CA ALA A 106 12.35 -9.97 2.53
C ALA A 106 11.99 -8.49 2.35
N ILE A 107 10.88 -8.19 1.64
CA ILE A 107 10.35 -6.83 1.49
C ILE A 107 9.99 -6.25 2.86
N THR A 108 9.27 -7.00 3.68
CA THR A 108 8.84 -6.54 5.01
C THR A 108 10.03 -6.23 5.93
N ILE A 109 11.06 -7.09 5.90
CA ILE A 109 12.31 -6.92 6.65
C ILE A 109 13.03 -5.64 6.20
N ASP A 110 13.13 -5.38 4.89
CA ASP A 110 13.75 -4.14 4.39
C ASP A 110 12.97 -2.90 4.83
N LEU A 111 11.64 -2.92 4.74
CA LEU A 111 10.79 -1.83 5.21
C LEU A 111 10.99 -1.56 6.71
N MET A 112 11.03 -2.61 7.53
CA MET A 112 11.29 -2.50 8.97
C MET A 112 12.67 -1.91 9.24
N ARG A 113 13.71 -2.39 8.56
CA ARG A 113 15.09 -1.90 8.70
C ARG A 113 15.20 -0.42 8.32
N ARG A 114 14.61 -0.02 7.19
CA ARG A 114 14.59 1.38 6.70
C ARG A 114 13.66 2.31 7.51
N SER A 115 12.95 1.76 8.49
CA SER A 115 12.08 2.50 9.42
C SER A 115 12.57 2.45 10.87
N GLY A 116 13.77 1.89 11.11
CA GLY A 116 14.36 1.76 12.44
C GLY A 116 13.74 0.66 13.31
N GLN A 117 12.87 -0.20 12.76
CA GLN A 117 12.19 -1.28 13.48
C GLN A 117 13.05 -2.56 13.56
N PHE A 118 14.32 -2.42 13.95
CA PHE A 118 15.32 -3.51 13.89
C PHE A 118 14.92 -4.75 14.69
N LYS A 119 14.32 -4.56 15.87
CA LYS A 119 13.86 -5.69 16.70
C LYS A 119 12.79 -6.52 15.97
N GLN A 120 11.85 -5.87 15.31
CA GLN A 120 10.77 -6.55 14.58
C GLN A 120 11.32 -7.28 13.34
N ALA A 121 12.27 -6.66 12.63
CA ALA A 121 12.96 -7.29 11.51
C ALA A 121 13.67 -8.58 11.95
N LEU A 122 14.40 -8.56 13.07
CA LEU A 122 15.08 -9.74 13.62
C LEU A 122 14.10 -10.85 14.02
N GLU A 123 12.96 -10.49 14.61
CA GLU A 123 11.94 -11.48 14.96
C GLU A 123 11.30 -12.12 13.72
N LEU A 124 11.10 -11.36 12.64
CA LEU A 124 10.60 -11.92 11.38
C LEU A 124 11.63 -12.88 10.77
N ILE A 125 12.91 -12.49 10.71
CA ILE A 125 14.01 -13.35 10.21
C ILE A 125 14.04 -14.70 10.95
N LYS A 126 13.83 -14.73 12.27
CA LYS A 126 13.83 -15.99 13.03
C LYS A 126 12.67 -16.92 12.68
N LYS A 127 11.54 -16.37 12.24
CA LYS A 127 10.34 -17.10 11.84
C LYS A 127 10.40 -17.59 10.39
N THR A 128 11.10 -16.85 9.54
CA THR A 128 11.35 -17.19 8.14
C THR A 128 12.56 -18.13 8.07
N LYS A 129 12.34 -19.44 8.17
CA LYS A 129 13.36 -20.48 7.97
C LYS A 129 12.95 -21.42 6.86
#